data_AF-A0A511ZQ41-F1
#
_entry.id   AF-A0A511ZQ41-F1
#
_cell.length_a   1.000
_cell.length_b   1.000
_cell.length_c   1.000
_cell.angle_alpha   90.00
_cell.angle_beta   90.00
_cell.angle_gamma   90.00
#
_symmetry.space_group_name_H-M   'P 1'
#
loop_
_entity.id
_entity.type
_entity.pdbx_description
1 polymer ?
#
loop_
_entity_poly.entity_id
_entity_poly.type
_entity_poly.pdbx_seq_one_letter_code
_entity_poly.pdbx_strand_id
1 'polypeptide(L)'
;MFSAGQLALISIFSHLMFIYLTWKVITAIRIETIFKKGRSAEARVFLLFITIVIGTGVSNFFLDILKWSGDLIYLFSFINMY
;
A
#
# COMPACT_ATOMS: atom_id res chain seq x y z
N MET A 1 12.82 18.50 -4.05
CA MET A 1 12.97 17.29 -3.21
C MET A 1 11.99 17.41 -2.06
N PHE A 2 11.16 16.40 -1.80
CA PHE A 2 10.26 16.42 -0.64
C PHE A 2 11.07 16.41 0.66
N SER A 3 10.64 17.17 1.66
CA SER A 3 11.23 17.08 3.00
C SER A 3 10.90 15.74 3.65
N ALA A 4 11.70 15.31 4.63
CA ALA A 4 11.42 14.07 5.38
C ALA A 4 10.01 14.06 5.99
N GLY A 5 9.52 15.21 6.47
CA GLY A 5 8.16 15.35 6.98
C GLY A 5 7.08 15.21 5.91
N GLN A 6 7.30 15.78 4.72
CA GLN A 6 6.36 15.63 3.60
C GLN A 6 6.29 14.17 3.13
N LEU A 7 7.45 13.50 3.01
CA LEU A 7 7.49 12.07 2.68
C LEU A 7 6.77 11.22 3.71
N ALA A 8 6.99 11.47 5.01
CA ALA A 8 6.31 10.74 6.08
C ALA A 8 4.78 10.90 5.99
N LEU A 9 4.29 12.12 5.77
CA LEU A 9 2.85 12.38 5.60
C LEU A 9 2.26 11.66 4.39
N ILE A 10 2.93 11.73 3.24
CA ILE A 10 2.49 11.04 2.01
C ILE A 10 2.47 9.53 2.23
N SER A 11 3.51 8.97 2.86
CA SER A 11 3.59 7.54 3.15
C SER A 11 2.48 7.08 4.10
N ILE A 12 2.25 7.79 5.21
CA ILE A 12 1.17 7.47 6.16
C ILE A 12 -0.19 7.48 5.45
N PHE A 13 -0.46 8.52 4.67
CA PHE A 13 -1.71 8.64 3.94
C PHE A 13 -1.89 7.50 2.93
N SER A 14 -0.84 7.19 2.16
CA SER A 14 -0.83 6.09 1.21
C SER A 14 -1.14 4.75 1.89
N HIS A 15 -0.46 4.44 3.01
CA HIS A 15 -0.69 3.20 3.75
C HIS A 15 -2.14 3.09 4.24
N LEU A 16 -2.68 4.14 4.86
CA LEU A 16 -4.06 4.13 5.37
C LEU A 16 -5.07 3.95 4.23
N MET A 17 -4.88 4.65 3.11
CA MET A 17 -5.73 4.53 1.93
C MET A 17 -5.70 3.11 1.35
N PHE A 18 -4.52 2.53 1.12
CA PHE A 18 -4.42 1.19 0.52
C PHE A 18 -4.84 0.08 1.47
N ILE A 19 -4.64 0.22 2.79
CA ILE A 19 -5.18 -0.69 3.80
C ILE A 19 -6.71 -0.67 3.76
N TYR A 20 -7.33 0.51 3.69
CA TYR A 20 -8.79 0.64 3.58
C TYR A 20 -9.32 0.01 2.28
N LEU A 21 -8.67 0.27 1.14
CA LEU A 21 -9.04 -0.33 -0.15
C LEU A 21 -8.89 -1.85 -0.12
N THR A 22 -7.81 -2.36 0.47
CA THR A 22 -7.58 -3.80 0.63
C THR A 22 -8.67 -4.43 1.47
N TRP A 23 -9.07 -3.79 2.58
CA TRP A 23 -10.17 -4.27 3.42
C TRP A 23 -11.45 -4.40 2.60
N LYS A 24 -11.77 -3.38 1.80
CA LYS A 24 -12.94 -3.37 0.91
C LYS A 24 -12.91 -4.51 -0.10
N VAL A 25 -11.76 -4.80 -0.70
CA VAL A 25 -11.60 -5.89 -1.68
C VAL A 25 -11.71 -7.24 -1.01
N ILE A 26 -11.01 -7.47 0.10
CA ILE A 26 -11.01 -8.75 0.82
C ILE A 26 -12.41 -9.08 1.35
N THR A 27 -13.11 -8.11 1.94
CA THR A 27 -14.47 -8.31 2.46
C THR A 27 -15.52 -8.51 1.38
N ALA A 28 -15.27 -8.10 0.13
CA ALA A 28 -16.17 -8.37 -1.00
C ALA A 28 -16.07 -9.84 -1.46
N ILE A 29 -14.97 -10.52 -1.17
CA ILE A 29 -14.81 -11.95 -1.42
C ILE A 29 -15.59 -12.71 -0.33
N ARG A 30 -16.26 -13.83 -0.68
CA ARG A 30 -16.88 -14.72 0.31
C ARG A 30 -15.81 -15.46 1.11
N ILE A 31 -15.17 -14.74 2.01
CA ILE A 31 -14.14 -15.28 2.89
C ILE A 31 -14.75 -16.24 3.92
N GLU A 32 -16.04 -16.06 4.25
CA GLU A 32 -16.78 -16.90 5.21
C GLU A 32 -16.83 -18.38 4.84
N THR A 33 -16.70 -18.72 3.55
CA THR A 33 -16.61 -20.12 3.10
C THR A 33 -15.24 -20.77 3.33
N ILE A 34 -14.20 -19.98 3.59
CA ILE A 34 -12.83 -20.47 3.83
C ILE A 34 -12.63 -20.83 5.31
N PHE A 35 -13.32 -20.13 6.22
CA PHE A 35 -13.16 -20.32 7.66
C PHE A 35 -14.15 -21.33 8.26
N LYS A 36 -13.68 -22.16 9.20
CA LYS A 36 -14.53 -23.13 9.91
C LYS A 36 -15.61 -22.42 10.73
N LYS A 37 -16.84 -22.95 10.70
CA LYS A 37 -17.97 -22.46 11.49
C LYS A 37 -17.59 -22.41 12.98
N GLY A 38 -17.85 -21.28 13.64
CA GLY A 38 -17.61 -21.06 15.07
C GLY A 38 -16.33 -20.31 15.46
N ARG A 39 -15.40 -20.02 14.52
CA ARG A 39 -14.17 -19.24 14.79
C ARG A 39 -14.15 -17.87 14.12
N SER A 40 -15.27 -17.15 14.18
CA SER A 40 -15.46 -15.87 13.46
C SER A 40 -14.56 -14.74 13.97
N ALA A 41 -14.21 -14.73 15.27
CA ALA A 41 -13.33 -13.72 15.85
C ALA A 41 -11.89 -13.87 15.34
N GLU A 42 -11.32 -15.07 15.40
CA GLU A 42 -9.97 -15.36 14.93
C GLU A 42 -9.83 -15.12 13.42
N ALA A 43 -10.85 -15.52 12.64
CA ALA A 43 -10.91 -15.26 11.21
C ALA A 43 -10.84 -13.75 10.90
N ARG A 44 -11.55 -12.92 11.68
CA ARG A 44 -11.56 -11.48 11.52
C ARG A 44 -10.20 -10.84 11.84
N VAL A 45 -9.52 -11.31 12.90
CA VAL A 45 -8.16 -10.86 13.24
C VAL A 45 -7.16 -11.26 12.15
N PHE A 46 -7.26 -12.50 11.65
CA PHE A 46 -6.42 -12.95 10.54
C PHE A 46 -6.63 -12.08 9.29
N LEU A 47 -7.88 -11.77 8.95
CA LEU A 47 -8.20 -10.90 7.81
C LEU A 47 -7.65 -9.49 7.99
N LEU A 48 -7.65 -8.97 9.22
CA LEU A 48 -7.03 -7.68 9.52
C LEU A 48 -5.53 -7.72 9.24
N PHE A 49 -4.82 -8.76 9.68
CA PHE A 49 -3.38 -8.89 9.40
C PHE A 49 -3.09 -9.01 7.90
N ILE A 50 -3.85 -9.84 7.18
CA ILE A 50 -3.72 -9.95 5.72
C ILE A 50 -3.97 -8.60 5.04
N THR A 51 -4.98 -7.87 5.50
CA THR A 51 -5.28 -6.53 4.98
C THR A 51 -4.12 -5.56 5.17
N ILE A 52 -3.49 -5.57 6.35
CA ILE A 52 -2.35 -4.69 6.64
C ILE A 52 -1.15 -5.07 5.77
N VAL A 53 -0.83 -6.35 5.64
CA VAL A 53 0.30 -6.83 4.84
C VAL A 53 0.10 -6.47 3.36
N ILE A 54 -1.04 -6.80 2.78
CA ILE A 54 -1.34 -6.51 1.37
C ILE A 54 -1.42 -5.00 1.14
N GLY A 55 -2.16 -4.26 1.97
CA GLY A 55 -2.30 -2.81 1.84
C GLY A 55 -0.97 -2.07 1.98
N THR A 56 -0.11 -2.51 2.89
CA THR A 56 1.25 -1.96 3.03
C THR A 56 2.12 -2.28 1.81
N GLY A 57 2.05 -3.51 1.29
CA GLY A 57 2.78 -3.91 0.08
C GLY A 57 2.38 -3.08 -1.15
N VAL A 58 1.07 -2.90 -1.38
CA VAL A 58 0.57 -2.07 -2.49
C VAL A 58 0.94 -0.59 -2.30
N SER A 59 0.87 -0.09 -1.06
CA SER A 59 1.31 1.28 -0.75
C SER A 59 2.80 1.49 -1.03
N ASN A 60 3.67 0.57 -0.62
CA ASN A 60 5.10 0.66 -0.92
C ASN A 60 5.35 0.69 -2.42
N PHE A 61 4.71 -0.21 -3.17
CA PHE A 61 4.78 -0.22 -4.63
C PHE A 61 4.35 1.13 -5.24
N PHE A 62 3.26 1.71 -4.75
CA PHE A 62 2.79 3.01 -5.21
C PHE A 62 3.79 4.14 -4.90
N LEU A 63 4.34 4.17 -3.69
CA LEU A 63 5.34 5.16 -3.27
C LEU A 63 6.65 5.02 -4.07
N ASP A 64 7.07 3.79 -4.37
CA ASP A 64 8.24 3.51 -5.20
C ASP A 64 8.05 4.07 -6.62
N ILE A 65 6.88 3.85 -7.22
CA ILE A 65 6.54 4.45 -8.53
C ILE A 65 6.56 5.97 -8.46
N LEU A 66 5.96 6.58 -7.44
CA LEU A 66 5.97 8.03 -7.28
C LEU A 66 7.40 8.57 -7.18
N LYS A 67 8.26 7.88 -6.43
CA LYS A 67 9.67 8.25 -6.28
C LYS A 67 10.40 8.13 -7.62
N TRP A 68 10.32 6.97 -8.27
CA TRP A 68 10.98 6.73 -9.55
C TRP A 68 10.51 7.71 -10.62
N SER A 69 9.22 8.06 -10.62
CA SER A 69 8.67 9.07 -11.54
C SER A 69 9.33 10.44 -11.37
N GLY A 70 9.64 10.84 -10.14
CA GLY A 70 10.42 12.05 -9.86
C GLY A 70 11.88 11.94 -10.31
N ASP A 71 12.49 10.76 -10.10
CA ASP A 71 13.88 10.50 -10.46
C ASP A 71 14.12 10.44 -11.99
N LEU A 72 13.06 10.23 -12.79
CA LEU A 72 13.16 10.22 -14.26
C LEU A 72 13.75 11.52 -14.85
N ILE A 73 13.63 12.65 -14.15
CA ILE A 73 14.22 13.92 -14.61
C ILE A 73 15.74 13.83 -14.77
N TYR A 74 16.41 13.00 -13.98
CA TYR A 74 17.86 12.82 -14.04
C TYR A 74 18.31 12.09 -15.32
N LEU A 75 17.43 11.33 -15.97
CA LEU A 75 17.71 10.70 -17.27
C LEU A 75 18.03 11.76 -18.34
N PHE A 76 17.34 12.90 -18.29
CA PHE A 76 17.49 14.00 -19.25
C PHE A 76 18.58 14.99 -18.86
N SER A 77 18.97 15.02 -17.58
CA SER A 77 20.07 15.86 -17.10
C SER A 77 21.42 15.44 -17.69
N PHE A 78 21.62 14.15 -17.98
CA PHE A 78 22.85 13.66 -18.61
C PHE A 78 22.97 14.08 -20.09
N ILE A 79 21.83 14.23 -20.78
CA ILE A 79 21.79 14.60 -22.20
C ILE A 79 22.14 16.09 -22.42
N ASN A 80 21.84 16.97 -21.44
CA ASN A 80 22.14 18.40 -21.53
C ASN A 80 23.58 18.78 -21.11
N MET A 81 24.44 17.81 -20.77
CA MET A 81 25.82 18.06 -20.33
C MET A 81 26.86 17.82 -21.46
N TYR A 82 26.42 17.50 -22.66
CA TYR A 82 27.20 17.44 -23.91
C TYR A 82 26.58 18.37 -24.94
#